data_AF-A0A227J7L0-F1
#
_entry.id   AF-A0A227J7L0-F1
#
_cell.length_a   1.000
_cell.length_b   1.000
_cell.length_c   1.000
_cell.angle_alpha   90.00
_cell.angle_beta   90.00
_cell.angle_gamma   90.00
#
_symmetry.space_group_name_H-M   'P 1'
#
loop_
_entity.id
_entity.type
_entity.pdbx_description
1 polymer ?
#
loop_
_entity_poly.entity_id
_entity_poly.type
_entity_poly.pdbx_seq_one_letter_code
_entity_poly.pdbx_strand_id
1 'polypeptide(L)'
;AIPYLREAASMGNLNARIHLAELLLRDYGSPLDYEDAYRWLYNSVTADQRQHKRIAVLRRGLEQRMPQNIVARAKRRDMFW
;
A
#
# COMPACT_ATOMS: atom_id res chain seq x y z
N ALA A 1 7.51 -7.19 14.32
CA ALA A 1 6.74 -7.77 13.19
C ALA A 1 6.70 -6.85 11.96
N ILE A 2 6.41 -5.55 12.12
CA ILE A 2 6.35 -4.57 11.02
C ILE A 2 7.64 -4.49 10.16
N PRO A 3 8.88 -4.49 10.71
CA PRO A 3 10.08 -4.37 9.87
C PRO A 3 10.23 -5.53 8.87
N TYR A 4 9.96 -6.77 9.29
CA TYR A 4 10.01 -7.94 8.41
C TYR A 4 8.98 -7.89 7.28
N LEU A 5 7.77 -7.37 7.56
CA LEU A 5 6.75 -7.17 6.53
C LEU A 5 7.17 -6.09 5.52
N ARG A 6 7.83 -5.02 5.99
CA ARG A 6 8.35 -3.94 5.12
C ARG A 6 9.47 -4.45 4.22
N GLU A 7 10.40 -5.24 4.74
CA GLU A 7 11.44 -5.89 3.93
C GLU A 7 10.83 -6.83 2.88
N ALA A 8 9.96 -7.75 3.30
CA ALA A 8 9.29 -8.66 2.36
C ALA A 8 8.44 -7.91 1.31
N ALA A 9 7.78 -6.82 1.70
CA ALA A 9 7.03 -5.97 0.77
C ALA A 9 7.95 -5.29 -0.25
N SER A 10 9.13 -4.83 0.19
CA SER A 10 10.15 -4.25 -0.70
C SER A 10 10.71 -5.29 -1.68
N MET A 11 10.86 -6.54 -1.26
CA MET A 11 11.31 -7.66 -2.10
C MET A 11 10.28 -8.13 -3.14
N GLY A 12 9.09 -7.52 -3.21
CA GLY A 12 8.06 -7.91 -4.18
C GLY A 12 7.06 -8.94 -3.69
N ASN A 13 7.10 -9.33 -2.41
CA ASN A 13 6.14 -10.28 -1.88
C ASN A 13 4.75 -9.64 -1.74
N LEU A 14 3.82 -10.06 -2.60
CA LEU A 14 2.47 -9.53 -2.65
C LEU A 14 1.69 -9.74 -1.34
N ASN A 15 1.82 -10.92 -0.73
CA ASN A 15 1.15 -11.22 0.53
C ASN A 15 1.67 -10.32 1.66
N ALA A 16 2.98 -10.04 1.68
CA ALA A 16 3.55 -9.10 2.64
C ALA A 16 3.04 -7.67 2.44
N ARG A 17 2.94 -7.20 1.19
CA ARG A 17 2.35 -5.89 0.86
C ARG A 17 0.89 -5.78 1.31
N ILE A 18 0.10 -6.83 1.07
CA ILE A 18 -1.30 -6.92 1.50
C ILE A 18 -1.41 -6.88 3.03
N HIS A 19 -0.64 -7.72 3.73
CA HIS A 19 -0.67 -7.75 5.20
C HIS A 19 -0.19 -6.44 5.83
N LEU A 20 0.80 -5.79 5.23
CA LEU A 20 1.26 -4.50 5.72
C LEU A 20 0.18 -3.43 5.55
N ALA A 21 -0.48 -3.36 4.39
CA ALA A 21 -1.61 -2.45 4.17
C ALA A 21 -2.79 -2.71 5.11
N GLU A 22 -3.11 -3.98 5.38
CA GLU A 22 -4.14 -4.36 6.35
C GLU A 22 -3.79 -3.89 7.77
N LEU A 23 -2.54 -4.05 8.17
CA LEU A 23 -2.07 -3.63 9.48
C LEU A 23 -2.12 -2.11 9.64
N LEU A 24 -1.72 -1.38 8.60
CA LEU A 24 -1.79 0.08 8.57
C LEU A 24 -3.25 0.57 8.67
N LEU A 25 -4.18 -0.05 7.95
CA LEU A 25 -5.61 0.31 8.02
C LEU A 25 -6.27 0.04 9.38
N ARG A 26 -5.69 -0.81 10.22
CA ARG A 26 -6.16 -1.13 11.57
C ARG A 26 -5.67 -0.13 12.64
N ASP A 27 -5.45 1.13 12.25
CA ASP A 27 -5.05 2.26 13.12
C ASP A 27 -3.58 2.23 13.63
N TYR A 28 -2.67 1.55 12.91
CA TYR A 28 -1.25 1.49 13.27
C TYR A 28 -0.32 2.31 12.35
N GLY A 29 -0.86 3.09 11.41
CA GLY A 29 -0.06 3.80 10.40
C GLY A 29 -0.08 5.32 10.50
N SER A 30 1.07 5.94 10.22
CA SER A 30 1.14 7.37 9.90
C SER A 30 0.64 7.62 8.47
N PRO A 31 0.15 8.83 8.13
CA PRO A 31 -0.16 9.20 6.74
C PRO A 31 0.96 8.90 5.74
N LEU A 32 2.22 8.94 6.18
CA LEU A 32 3.38 8.58 5.36
C LEU A 32 3.44 7.07 5.06
N ASP A 33 3.14 6.23 6.06
CA ASP A 33 3.15 4.77 5.87
C ASP A 33 2.01 4.32 4.92
N TYR A 34 0.88 5.05 4.91
CA TYR A 34 -0.21 4.80 3.96
C TYR A 34 0.21 5.06 2.51
N GLU A 35 1.02 6.08 2.26
CA GLU A 35 1.55 6.41 0.93
C GLU A 35 2.45 5.28 0.39
N ASP A 36 3.37 4.78 1.22
CA ASP A 36 4.28 3.68 0.85
C ASP A 36 3.50 2.39 0.55
N ALA A 37 2.58 2.00 1.42
CA ALA A 37 1.75 0.82 1.22
C ALA A 37 0.85 0.93 -0.01
N TYR A 38 0.30 2.12 -0.26
CA TYR A 38 -0.50 2.38 -1.46
C TYR A 38 0.33 2.19 -2.73
N ARG A 39 1.56 2.73 -2.77
CA ARG A 39 2.47 2.58 -3.91
C ARG A 39 2.86 1.13 -4.15
N TRP A 40 3.22 0.40 -3.10
CA TRP A 40 3.57 -1.01 -3.23
C TRP A 40 2.40 -1.83 -3.75
N LEU A 41 1.17 -1.56 -3.29
CA LEU A 41 -0.04 -2.20 -3.80
C LEU A 41 -0.39 -1.75 -5.23
N TYR A 42 -0.09 -0.51 -5.60
CA TYR A 42 -0.27 0.01 -6.97
C TYR A 42 0.64 -0.71 -7.97
N ASN A 43 1.92 -0.83 -7.62
CA ASN A 43 2.94 -1.52 -8.42
C ASN A 43 2.86 -3.05 -8.31
N SER A 44 1.89 -3.58 -7.58
CA SER A 44 1.64 -5.01 -7.48
C SER A 44 0.69 -5.46 -8.58
N VAL A 45 1.21 -6.18 -9.57
CA VAL A 45 0.41 -6.83 -10.60
C VAL A 45 0.18 -8.28 -10.20
N THR A 46 -1.07 -8.71 -10.16
CA THR A 46 -1.46 -10.11 -9.88
C THR A 46 -2.43 -10.61 -10.94
N ALA A 47 -2.27 -11.87 -11.34
CA ALA A 47 -3.17 -12.53 -12.30
C ALA A 47 -4.46 -13.05 -11.63
N ASP A 48 -4.48 -13.19 -10.30
CA ASP A 48 -5.66 -13.66 -9.56
C ASP A 48 -6.64 -12.52 -9.31
N GLN A 49 -7.85 -12.64 -9.87
CA GLN A 49 -8.92 -11.67 -9.69
C GLN A 49 -9.32 -11.47 -8.22
N ARG A 50 -9.22 -12.51 -7.37
CA ARG A 50 -9.52 -12.39 -5.93
C ARG A 50 -8.51 -11.49 -5.24
N GLN A 51 -7.23 -11.71 -5.52
CA GLN A 51 -6.17 -10.86 -4.98
C GLN A 51 -6.26 -9.44 -5.53
N HIS A 52 -6.54 -9.29 -6.83
CA HIS A 52 -6.73 -7.98 -7.46
C HIS A 52 -7.86 -7.18 -6.78
N LYS A 53 -9.01 -7.81 -6.52
CA LYS A 53 -10.12 -7.18 -5.77
C LYS A 53 -9.69 -6.78 -4.36
N ARG A 54 -8.96 -7.63 -3.65
CA ARG A 54 -8.47 -7.34 -2.29
C ARG A 54 -7.50 -6.15 -2.28
N ILE A 55 -6.57 -6.11 -3.22
CA ILE A 55 -5.64 -4.99 -3.41
C ILE A 55 -6.40 -3.69 -3.69
N ALA A 56 -7.41 -3.73 -4.55
CA ALA A 56 -8.23 -2.56 -4.87
C ALA A 56 -9.00 -2.04 -3.64
N VAL A 57 -9.55 -2.93 -2.81
CA VAL A 57 -10.23 -2.56 -1.56
C VAL A 57 -9.25 -1.92 -0.57
N LEU A 58 -8.08 -2.53 -0.36
CA LEU A 58 -7.06 -2.00 0.55
C LEU A 58 -6.55 -0.64 0.09
N ARG A 59 -6.28 -0.48 -1.21
CA ARG A 59 -5.90 0.81 -1.80
C ARG A 59 -6.95 1.89 -1.57
N ARG A 60 -8.23 1.56 -1.76
CA ARG A 60 -9.33 2.51 -1.52
C ARG A 60 -9.47 2.86 -0.04
N GLY A 61 -9.29 1.90 0.86
CA GLY A 61 -9.27 2.15 2.30
C GLY A 61 -8.13 3.10 2.68
N LEU A 62 -6.95 2.90 2.10
CA LEU A 62 -5.79 3.77 2.33
C LEU A 62 -6.05 5.18 1.77
N GLU A 63 -6.63 5.29 0.57
CA GLU A 63 -7.04 6.57 -0.02
C GLU A 63 -8.08 7.32 0.81
N GLN A 64 -8.99 6.63 1.50
CA GLN A 64 -9.98 7.27 2.38
C GLN A 64 -9.36 7.79 3.68
N ARG A 65 -8.34 7.10 4.20
CA ARG A 65 -7.62 7.51 5.42
C ARG A 65 -6.55 8.57 5.12
N MET A 66 -6.03 8.61 3.89
CA MET A 66 -5.13 9.66 3.42
C MET A 66 -5.92 10.89 2.97
N PRO A 67 -5.56 12.11 3.41
CA PRO A 67 -6.14 13.30 2.81
C PRO A 67 -5.68 13.42 1.35
N GLN A 68 -6.55 13.96 0.48
CA GLN A 68 -6.36 13.94 -0.98
C GLN A 68 -5.05 14.61 -1.44
N ASN A 69 -4.53 15.56 -0.65
CA ASN A 69 -3.24 16.21 -0.85
C ASN A 69 -2.06 15.21 -0.79
N ILE A 70 -2.13 14.19 0.06
CA ILE A 70 -1.10 13.13 0.20
C ILE A 70 -1.20 12.15 -0.97
N VAL A 71 -2.40 11.75 -1.37
CA VAL A 71 -2.60 10.90 -2.57
C VAL A 71 -2.06 11.59 -3.83
N ALA A 72 -2.32 12.89 -3.99
CA ALA A 72 -1.79 13.68 -5.09
C ALA A 72 -0.27 13.82 -5.07
N ARG A 73 0.35 13.81 -3.87
CA ARG A 73 1.81 13.81 -3.70
C ARG A 73 2.41 12.44 -4.03
N ALA A 74 1.78 11.37 -3.53
CA ALA A 74 2.15 9.98 -3.77
C ALA A 74 2.16 9.63 -5.26
N LYS A 75 1.13 10.08 -5.99
CA LYS A 75 1.04 9.91 -7.45
C LYS A 75 2.08 10.75 -8.20
N ARG A 76 2.37 11.98 -7.76
CA ARG A 76 3.34 12.87 -8.43
C ARG A 76 4.80 12.45 -8.22
N ARG A 77 5.13 11.94 -7.04
CA ARG A 77 6.51 11.60 -6.69
C ARG A 77 6.97 10.28 -7.33
N ASP A 78 6.14 9.65 -8.16
CA ASP A 78 6.48 8.44 -8.93
C ASP A 78 7.39 8.79 -10.13
N MET A 79 7.54 10.08 -10.46
CA MET A 79 8.43 10.58 -11.52
C MET A 79 9.90 10.78 -11.09
N PHE A 80 10.26 10.52 -9.84
CA PHE A 80 11.63 10.72 -9.34
C PHE A 80 12.12 9.48 -8.61
N TRP A 81 12.38 8.40 -9.34
CA TRP A 81 13.39 7.36 -9.07
C TRP A 81 13.60 6.54 -10.35
#